data_AF-A0A2H3BFE6-F1
#
_entry.id   AF-A0A2H3BFE6-F1
#
_cell.length_a   1.000
_cell.length_b   1.000
_cell.length_c   1.000
_cell.angle_alpha   90.00
_cell.angle_beta   90.00
_cell.angle_gamma   90.00
#
_symmetry.space_group_name_H-M   'P 1'
#
loop_
_entity.id
_entity.type
_entity.pdbx_description
1 polymer ?
#
loop_
_entity_poly.entity_id
_entity_poly.type
_entity_poly.pdbx_seq_one_letter_code
_entity_poly.pdbx_strand_id
1 'polypeptide(L)'
;TYAHAQKLRAAISHHFGRTLELGTQVWTESSVHPGKYVGNPSLSITVSQYMVSLCRRKVQSGEVVTSAHAIDELILKLLYEFNTQIPRDDPDTEPMSKKRKAEHPEHWAGSGIRAQLQLLYILAFLCLLRFDEALRIQWHWVSVETYQGMWRLKIKLPFRKTHQTGGISPFYLYEDKQKSWLCPVLAFARWM
;
A
#
# COMPACT_ATOMS: atom_id res chain seq x y z
N THR A 1 17.55 -7.91 -15.37
CA THR A 1 17.25 -7.17 -14.12
C THR A 1 16.24 -7.95 -13.28
N TYR A 2 16.19 -7.75 -11.96
CA TYR A 2 15.25 -8.45 -11.08
C TYR A 2 13.78 -8.24 -11.51
N ALA A 3 13.42 -7.02 -11.93
CA ALA A 3 12.08 -6.70 -12.42
C ALA A 3 11.67 -7.53 -13.66
N HIS A 4 12.60 -7.75 -14.60
CA HIS A 4 12.35 -8.59 -15.77
C HIS A 4 12.15 -10.06 -15.38
N ALA A 5 13.02 -10.60 -14.50
CA ALA A 5 12.88 -11.96 -14.00
C ALA A 5 11.57 -12.16 -13.20
N GLN A 6 11.13 -11.16 -12.44
CA GLN A 6 9.86 -11.19 -11.71
C GLN A 6 8.66 -11.24 -12.68
N LYS A 7 8.68 -10.47 -13.77
CA LYS A 7 7.64 -10.51 -14.81
C LYS A 7 7.58 -11.88 -15.48
N LEU A 8 8.74 -12.44 -15.86
CA LEU A 8 8.81 -13.79 -16.45
C LEU A 8 8.27 -14.85 -15.49
N ARG A 9 8.69 -14.82 -14.22
CA ARG A 9 8.20 -15.75 -13.20
C ARG A 9 6.69 -15.65 -13.01
N ALA A 10 6.15 -14.43 -12.97
CA ALA A 10 4.70 -14.21 -12.87
C ALA A 10 3.93 -14.75 -14.08
N ALA A 11 4.45 -14.56 -15.30
CA ALA A 11 3.86 -15.08 -16.53
C ALA A 11 3.82 -16.62 -16.53
N ILE A 12 4.95 -17.26 -16.15
CA ILE A 12 5.04 -18.72 -16.02
C ILE A 12 4.07 -19.21 -14.93
N SER A 13 4.07 -18.58 -13.75
CA SER A 13 3.13 -18.91 -12.68
C SER A 13 1.68 -18.85 -13.15
N HIS A 14 1.32 -17.82 -13.91
CA HIS A 14 -0.03 -17.65 -14.44
C HIS A 14 -0.37 -18.72 -15.47
N HIS A 15 0.51 -19.00 -16.43
CA HIS A 15 0.27 -20.01 -17.45
C HIS A 15 0.10 -21.42 -16.83
N PHE A 16 1.03 -21.84 -15.98
CA PHE A 16 0.95 -23.16 -15.34
C PHE A 16 -0.19 -23.23 -14.31
N GLY A 17 -0.46 -22.15 -13.59
CA GLY A 17 -1.51 -22.12 -12.57
C GLY A 17 -2.93 -22.05 -13.14
N ARG A 18 -3.16 -21.24 -14.18
CA ARG A 18 -4.49 -21.00 -14.77
C ARG A 18 -4.75 -21.73 -16.08
N THR A 19 -3.78 -21.79 -16.99
CA THR A 19 -3.99 -22.41 -18.32
C THR A 19 -3.85 -23.92 -18.26
N LEU A 20 -2.92 -24.42 -17.45
CA LEU A 20 -2.70 -25.86 -17.26
C LEU A 20 -3.38 -26.42 -16.00
N GLU A 21 -4.08 -25.56 -15.24
CA GLU A 21 -4.81 -25.91 -14.01
C GLU A 21 -3.97 -26.64 -12.94
N LEU A 22 -2.64 -26.53 -13.00
CA LEU A 22 -1.72 -27.13 -12.03
C LEU A 22 -1.67 -26.33 -10.71
N GLY A 23 -2.38 -25.20 -10.65
CA GLY A 23 -2.55 -24.37 -9.46
C GLY A 23 -1.21 -23.96 -8.83
N THR A 24 -1.12 -24.17 -7.51
CA THR A 24 0.07 -23.94 -6.68
C THR A 24 0.84 -25.22 -6.35
N GLN A 25 0.68 -26.27 -7.16
CA GLN A 25 1.43 -27.52 -6.94
C GLN A 25 2.94 -27.27 -7.02
N VAL A 26 3.65 -27.73 -5.99
CA VAL A 26 5.10 -27.60 -5.89
C VAL A 26 5.75 -28.40 -7.01
N TRP A 27 6.74 -27.80 -7.68
CA TRP A 27 7.55 -28.48 -8.68
C TRP A 27 8.33 -29.63 -8.04
N THR A 28 7.92 -30.87 -8.33
CA THR A 28 8.49 -32.08 -7.73
C THR A 28 8.58 -33.18 -8.78
N GLU A 29 9.52 -34.10 -8.57
CA GLU A 29 9.63 -35.28 -9.42
C GLU A 29 8.44 -36.23 -9.16
N SER A 30 7.89 -36.80 -10.23
CA SER A 30 6.79 -37.74 -10.15
C SER A 30 7.27 -39.05 -9.52
N SER A 31 6.62 -39.47 -8.44
CA SER A 31 6.87 -40.77 -7.80
C SER A 31 6.55 -41.97 -8.71
N VAL A 32 5.68 -41.77 -9.71
CA VAL A 32 5.21 -42.82 -10.62
C VAL A 32 6.11 -42.92 -11.86
N HIS A 33 6.71 -41.81 -12.29
CA HIS A 33 7.57 -41.76 -13.48
C HIS A 33 8.86 -41.01 -13.15
N PRO A 34 9.90 -41.72 -12.65
CA PRO A 34 11.21 -41.13 -12.39
C PRO A 34 11.74 -40.38 -13.62
N GLY A 35 12.29 -39.19 -13.43
CA GLY A 35 12.74 -38.28 -14.48
C GLY A 35 11.69 -37.31 -15.01
N LYS A 36 10.39 -37.52 -14.71
CA LYS A 36 9.31 -36.61 -15.10
C LYS A 36 8.91 -35.72 -13.92
N TYR A 37 8.97 -34.42 -14.11
CA TYR A 37 8.58 -33.44 -13.09
C TYR A 37 7.14 -32.97 -13.30
N VAL A 38 6.44 -32.74 -12.19
CA VAL A 38 5.04 -32.31 -12.14
C VAL A 38 4.92 -31.06 -11.27
N GLY A 39 3.90 -30.25 -11.53
CA GLY A 39 3.60 -29.02 -10.81
C GLY A 39 4.05 -27.77 -11.56
N ASN A 40 4.20 -26.66 -10.84
CA ASN A 40 4.53 -25.36 -11.43
C ASN A 40 6.03 -25.07 -11.35
N PRO A 41 6.77 -24.98 -12.47
CA PRO A 41 8.23 -24.77 -12.46
C PRO A 41 8.64 -23.44 -11.84
N SER A 42 7.74 -22.44 -11.78
CA SER A 42 7.98 -21.17 -11.10
C SER A 42 8.11 -21.31 -9.56
N LEU A 43 7.58 -22.41 -9.02
CA LEU A 43 7.65 -22.77 -7.60
C LEU A 43 8.81 -23.73 -7.30
N SER A 44 9.66 -24.04 -8.28
CA SER A 44 10.85 -24.85 -8.04
C SER A 44 11.81 -24.18 -7.05
N ILE A 45 12.52 -25.00 -6.29
CA ILE A 45 13.54 -24.56 -5.33
C ILE A 45 14.63 -23.77 -6.06
N THR A 46 15.10 -24.27 -7.20
CA THR A 46 16.14 -23.65 -8.03
C THR A 46 15.74 -22.24 -8.50
N VAL A 47 14.54 -22.08 -9.05
CA VAL A 47 14.05 -20.76 -9.49
C VAL A 47 13.86 -19.83 -8.29
N SER A 48 13.37 -20.32 -7.16
CA SER A 48 13.21 -19.53 -5.95
C SER A 48 14.55 -19.02 -5.39
N GLN A 49 15.57 -19.89 -5.33
CA GLN A 49 16.93 -19.52 -4.93
C GLN A 49 17.55 -18.50 -5.89
N TYR A 50 17.35 -18.69 -7.20
CA TYR A 50 17.79 -17.73 -8.22
C TYR A 50 17.13 -16.35 -8.04
N MET A 51 15.82 -16.31 -7.77
CA MET A 51 15.11 -15.05 -7.51
C MET A 51 15.61 -14.34 -6.26
N VAL A 52 15.91 -15.09 -5.19
CA VAL A 52 16.51 -14.53 -3.97
C VAL A 52 17.89 -13.94 -4.26
N SER A 53 18.73 -14.63 -5.03
CA SER A 53 20.06 -14.12 -5.39
C SER A 53 20.00 -12.87 -6.29
N LEU A 54 19.05 -12.82 -7.23
CA LEU A 54 18.80 -11.63 -8.03
C LEU A 54 18.32 -10.46 -7.17
N CYS A 55 17.44 -10.71 -6.20
CA CYS A 55 16.97 -9.68 -5.27
C CYS A 55 18.13 -9.11 -4.45
N ARG A 56 19.01 -9.97 -3.92
CA ARG A 56 20.22 -9.54 -3.19
C ARG A 56 21.16 -8.71 -4.07
N ARG A 57 21.40 -9.12 -5.32
CA ARG A 57 22.21 -8.36 -6.28
C ARG A 57 21.61 -6.99 -6.60
N LYS A 58 20.29 -6.90 -6.74
CA LYS A 58 19.57 -5.63 -6.91
C LYS A 58 19.81 -4.69 -5.71
N VAL A 59 19.72 -5.22 -4.49
CA VAL A 59 20.00 -4.44 -3.27
C VAL A 59 21.47 -4.00 -3.23
N GLN A 60 22.40 -4.90 -3.56
CA GLN A 60 23.84 -4.60 -3.58
C GLN A 60 24.21 -3.54 -4.61
N SER A 61 23.51 -3.46 -5.75
CA SER A 61 23.71 -2.40 -6.74
C SER A 61 23.09 -1.05 -6.33
N GLY A 62 22.56 -0.93 -5.11
CA GLY A 62 21.95 0.29 -4.60
C GLY A 62 20.53 0.57 -5.12
N GLU A 63 19.93 -0.35 -5.88
CA GLU A 63 18.52 -0.20 -6.26
C GLU A 63 17.64 -0.47 -5.04
N VAL A 64 16.95 0.57 -4.57
CA VAL A 64 16.02 0.46 -3.44
C VAL A 64 14.92 -0.56 -3.77
N VAL A 65 14.64 -1.45 -2.82
CA VAL A 65 13.53 -2.39 -2.92
C VAL A 65 12.22 -1.59 -3.00
N THR A 66 11.42 -1.82 -4.03
CA THR A 66 10.18 -1.07 -4.28
C THR A 66 9.17 -1.21 -3.13
N SER A 67 9.21 -2.30 -2.37
CA SER A 67 8.39 -2.53 -1.17
C SER A 67 8.94 -1.88 0.11
N ALA A 68 10.10 -1.23 0.04
CA ALA A 68 10.76 -0.56 1.16
C ALA A 68 10.95 0.94 0.93
N HIS A 69 10.30 1.51 -0.09
CA HIS A 69 10.30 2.96 -0.27
C HIS A 69 9.48 3.58 0.86
N ALA A 70 10.18 4.15 1.84
CA ALA A 70 9.54 4.90 2.91
C ALA A 70 8.83 6.11 2.29
N ILE A 71 7.68 6.46 2.86
CA ILE A 71 6.98 7.66 2.45
C ILE A 71 7.68 8.84 3.10
N ASP A 72 8.20 9.74 2.28
CA ASP A 72 8.84 10.95 2.74
C ASP A 72 7.86 12.13 2.76
N GLU A 73 8.18 13.16 3.55
CA GLU A 73 7.41 14.40 3.59
C GLU A 73 7.22 15.01 2.20
N LEU A 74 8.27 14.97 1.35
CA LEU A 74 8.22 15.50 -0.02
C LEU A 74 7.17 14.78 -0.87
N ILE A 75 7.05 13.46 -0.71
CA ILE A 75 6.07 12.65 -1.45
C ILE A 75 4.65 13.04 -1.01
N LEU A 76 4.44 13.23 0.30
CA LEU A 76 3.14 13.67 0.84
C LEU A 76 2.76 15.08 0.36
N LYS A 77 3.74 15.97 0.23
CA LYS A 77 3.55 17.31 -0.32
C LYS A 77 3.14 17.25 -1.79
N LEU A 78 3.88 16.50 -2.62
CA LEU A 78 3.55 16.31 -4.03
C LEU A 78 2.17 15.68 -4.22
N LEU A 79 1.83 14.68 -3.38
CA LEU A 79 0.52 14.04 -3.39
C LEU A 79 -0.60 15.03 -3.03
N TYR A 80 -0.37 15.87 -2.02
CA TYR A 80 -1.31 16.91 -1.62
C TYR A 80 -1.53 17.93 -2.75
N GLU A 81 -0.45 18.48 -3.32
CA GLU A 81 -0.51 19.45 -4.40
C GLU A 81 -1.26 18.88 -5.62
N PHE A 82 -0.92 17.65 -6.01
CA PHE A 82 -1.61 16.95 -7.09
C PHE A 82 -3.11 16.76 -6.82
N ASN A 83 -3.47 16.33 -5.60
CA ASN A 83 -4.87 16.13 -5.23
C ASN A 83 -5.65 17.45 -5.10
N THR A 84 -4.99 18.57 -4.76
CA THR A 84 -5.64 19.88 -4.68
C THR A 84 -5.97 20.50 -6.04
N GLN A 85 -5.29 20.08 -7.11
CA GLN A 85 -5.56 20.55 -8.47
C GLN A 85 -6.78 19.88 -9.09
N ILE A 86 -7.26 18.79 -8.51
CA ILE A 86 -8.38 18.02 -9.02
C ILE A 86 -9.67 18.58 -8.43
N PRO A 87 -10.63 19.00 -9.28
CA PRO A 87 -11.92 19.47 -8.80
C PRO A 87 -12.57 18.42 -7.87
N ARG A 88 -13.23 18.89 -6.81
CA ARG A 88 -14.12 17.99 -6.04
C ARG A 88 -15.18 17.46 -7.01
N ASP A 89 -15.46 16.16 -6.91
CA ASP A 89 -16.48 15.53 -7.74
C ASP A 89 -17.81 16.29 -7.49
N ASP A 90 -18.33 16.94 -8.52
CA ASP A 90 -19.65 17.55 -8.48
C ASP A 90 -20.67 16.38 -8.40
N PRO A 91 -21.70 16.42 -7.54
CA PRO A 91 -22.74 15.39 -7.50
C PRO A 91 -23.39 15.10 -8.86
N ASP A 92 -23.32 16.04 -9.81
CA ASP A 92 -23.80 15.88 -11.19
C ASP A 92 -22.76 15.27 -12.15
N THR A 93 -21.57 14.89 -11.66
CA THR A 93 -20.50 14.32 -12.49
C THR A 93 -20.79 12.84 -12.78
N GLU A 94 -20.95 12.49 -14.06
CA GLU A 94 -21.14 11.10 -14.46
C GLU A 94 -20.02 10.18 -13.94
N PRO A 95 -20.37 8.95 -13.50
CA PRO A 95 -19.37 7.99 -13.05
C PRO A 95 -18.36 7.69 -14.16
N MET A 96 -17.07 7.86 -13.85
CA MET A 96 -15.97 7.69 -14.80
C MET A 96 -16.02 6.33 -15.51
N SER A 97 -16.40 6.35 -16.80
CA SER A 97 -16.45 5.16 -17.66
C SER A 97 -15.09 4.47 -17.76
N LYS A 98 -15.09 3.14 -17.90
CA LYS A 98 -13.88 2.32 -18.08
C LYS A 98 -13.01 2.80 -19.25
N LYS A 99 -13.63 3.35 -20.31
CA LYS A 99 -12.93 3.89 -21.48
C LYS A 99 -12.13 5.16 -21.14
N ARG A 100 -12.74 6.09 -20.39
CA ARG A 100 -12.10 7.34 -19.95
C ARG A 100 -10.95 7.09 -18.97
N LYS A 101 -11.05 6.04 -18.14
CA LYS A 101 -9.93 5.59 -17.26
C LYS A 101 -8.74 5.04 -18.03
N ALA A 102 -8.96 4.44 -19.20
CA ALA A 102 -7.88 3.95 -20.06
C ALA A 102 -7.21 5.11 -20.82
N GLU A 103 -7.97 6.12 -21.22
CA GLU A 103 -7.48 7.31 -21.92
C GLU A 103 -6.75 8.29 -20.97
N HIS A 104 -7.20 8.40 -19.71
CA HIS A 104 -6.60 9.25 -18.68
C HIS A 104 -6.28 8.47 -17.40
N PRO A 105 -5.12 7.77 -17.35
CA PRO A 105 -4.69 7.02 -16.18
C PRO A 105 -4.58 7.85 -14.89
N GLU A 106 -4.30 9.15 -15.03
CA GLU A 106 -4.24 10.12 -13.93
C GLU A 106 -5.56 10.24 -13.16
N HIS A 107 -6.70 9.90 -13.77
CA HIS A 107 -8.04 9.91 -13.15
C HIS A 107 -8.47 8.53 -12.62
N TRP A 108 -7.53 7.76 -12.10
CA TRP A 108 -7.76 6.40 -11.59
C TRP A 108 -8.77 6.32 -10.43
N ALA A 109 -8.90 7.38 -9.62
CA ALA A 109 -9.84 7.48 -8.50
C ALA A 109 -10.53 8.85 -8.45
N GLY A 110 -11.76 8.87 -7.91
CA GLY A 110 -12.51 10.09 -7.60
C GLY A 110 -11.94 10.85 -6.39
N SER A 111 -12.42 12.06 -6.18
CA SER A 111 -11.99 13.00 -5.13
C SER A 111 -12.11 12.39 -3.73
N GLY A 112 -13.21 11.69 -3.44
CA GLY A 112 -13.42 11.07 -2.12
C GLY A 112 -12.39 9.99 -1.76
N ILE A 113 -12.10 9.07 -2.69
CA ILE A 113 -11.08 8.01 -2.49
C ILE A 113 -9.69 8.63 -2.34
N ARG A 114 -9.38 9.69 -3.10
CA ARG A 114 -8.11 10.42 -2.97
C ARG A 114 -7.97 11.08 -1.61
N ALA A 115 -9.02 11.75 -1.12
CA ALA A 115 -9.03 12.37 0.21
C ALA A 115 -8.85 11.31 1.32
N GLN A 116 -9.52 10.15 1.18
CA GLN A 116 -9.36 9.01 2.09
C GLN A 116 -7.90 8.51 2.10
N LEU A 117 -7.30 8.30 0.93
CA LEU A 117 -5.93 7.81 0.83
C LEU A 117 -4.94 8.85 1.35
N GLN A 118 -5.11 10.14 1.03
CA GLN A 118 -4.30 11.23 1.57
C GLN A 118 -4.29 11.18 3.10
N LEU A 119 -5.45 11.05 3.74
CA LEU A 119 -5.55 10.90 5.18
C LEU A 119 -4.80 9.64 5.65
N LEU A 120 -5.05 8.49 5.04
CA LEU A 120 -4.39 7.22 5.41
C LEU A 120 -2.86 7.34 5.35
N TYR A 121 -2.34 7.98 4.31
CA TYR A 121 -0.92 8.23 4.12
C TYR A 121 -0.33 9.13 5.20
N ILE A 122 -1.02 10.23 5.55
CA ILE A 122 -0.61 11.13 6.64
C ILE A 122 -0.64 10.39 7.98
N LEU A 123 -1.67 9.59 8.25
CA LEU A 123 -1.77 8.81 9.48
C LEU A 123 -0.65 7.78 9.58
N ALA A 124 -0.36 7.06 8.49
CA ALA A 124 0.73 6.11 8.45
C ALA A 124 2.09 6.78 8.69
N PHE A 125 2.31 7.95 8.09
CA PHE A 125 3.53 8.72 8.27
C PHE A 125 3.69 9.25 9.71
N LEU A 126 2.67 9.92 10.26
CA LEU A 126 2.74 10.54 11.58
C LEU A 126 2.73 9.51 12.73
N CYS A 127 2.00 8.41 12.57
CA CYS A 127 1.94 7.35 13.59
C CYS A 127 3.03 6.28 13.38
N LEU A 128 3.89 6.42 12.37
CA LEU A 128 4.93 5.46 12.00
C LEU A 128 4.38 4.04 11.84
N LEU A 129 3.30 3.92 11.05
CA LEU A 129 2.61 2.65 10.81
C LEU A 129 3.06 2.05 9.50
N ARG A 130 3.11 0.73 9.48
CA ARG A 130 3.15 -0.01 8.21
C ARG A 130 1.79 0.12 7.51
N PHE A 131 1.77 -0.09 6.20
CA PHE A 131 0.52 0.00 5.45
C PHE A 131 -0.52 -1.04 5.87
N ASP A 132 -0.10 -2.26 6.21
CA ASP A 132 -0.98 -3.30 6.73
C ASP A 132 -1.60 -2.91 8.08
N GLU A 133 -0.86 -2.17 8.89
CA GLU A 133 -1.34 -1.61 10.15
C GLU A 133 -2.33 -0.46 9.93
N ALA A 134 -2.00 0.46 9.02
CA ALA A 134 -2.86 1.60 8.69
C ALA A 134 -4.22 1.17 8.13
N LEU A 135 -4.24 0.14 7.27
CA LEU A 135 -5.48 -0.42 6.70
C LEU A 135 -6.37 -1.11 7.74
N ARG A 136 -5.84 -1.48 8.91
CA ARG A 136 -6.61 -2.10 9.99
C ARG A 136 -7.33 -1.08 10.87
N ILE A 137 -7.04 0.22 10.73
CA ILE A 137 -7.67 1.26 11.53
C ILE A 137 -9.18 1.28 11.26
N GLN A 138 -9.96 1.26 12.34
CA GLN A 138 -11.41 1.33 12.31
C GLN A 138 -11.91 2.69 12.78
N TRP A 139 -13.10 3.07 12.32
CA TRP A 139 -13.71 4.37 12.59
C TRP A 139 -13.88 4.69 14.08
N HIS A 140 -14.29 3.72 14.91
CA HIS A 140 -14.50 3.93 16.35
C HIS A 140 -13.21 4.18 17.14
N TRP A 141 -12.05 3.94 16.54
CA TRP A 141 -10.76 4.28 17.12
C TRP A 141 -10.29 5.69 16.82
N VAL A 142 -10.97 6.40 15.93
CA VAL A 142 -10.65 7.76 15.52
C VAL A 142 -11.68 8.70 16.13
N SER A 143 -11.23 9.66 16.93
CA SER A 143 -12.09 10.67 17.54
C SER A 143 -11.48 12.05 17.38
N VAL A 144 -12.31 13.04 17.01
CA VAL A 144 -11.91 14.44 16.96
C VAL A 144 -12.20 15.08 18.32
N GLU A 145 -11.20 15.70 18.92
CA GLU A 145 -11.31 16.40 20.20
C GLU A 145 -10.79 17.83 20.06
N THR A 146 -11.23 18.74 20.94
CA THR A 146 -10.63 20.07 21.08
C THR A 146 -9.72 20.10 22.30
N TYR A 147 -8.54 20.71 22.16
CA TYR A 147 -7.58 20.88 23.23
C TYR A 147 -6.99 22.29 23.17
N GLN A 148 -7.17 23.06 24.23
CA GLN A 148 -6.68 24.45 24.32
C GLN A 148 -7.14 25.34 23.14
N GLY A 149 -8.37 25.13 22.65
CA GLY A 149 -8.93 25.87 21.52
C GLY A 149 -8.48 25.39 20.13
N MET A 150 -7.62 24.37 20.05
CA MET A 150 -7.18 23.75 18.80
C MET A 150 -7.88 22.41 18.57
N TRP A 151 -8.15 22.08 17.31
CA TRP A 151 -8.64 20.76 16.93
C TRP A 151 -7.50 19.75 16.95
N ARG A 152 -7.77 18.55 17.48
CA ARG A 152 -6.84 17.41 17.44
C ARG A 152 -7.56 16.12 17.10
N LEU A 153 -6.86 15.24 16.40
CA LEU A 153 -7.30 13.88 16.11
C LEU A 153 -6.68 12.93 17.14
N LYS A 154 -7.52 12.18 17.84
CA LYS A 154 -7.10 11.12 18.75
C LYS A 154 -7.32 9.76 18.08
N ILE A 155 -6.25 8.97 17.99
CA ILE A 155 -6.24 7.67 17.34
C ILE A 155 -5.82 6.59 18.32
N LYS A 156 -6.70 5.62 18.55
CA LYS A 156 -6.42 4.43 19.36
C LYS A 156 -5.94 3.30 18.46
N LEU A 157 -4.78 2.71 18.74
CA LEU A 157 -4.22 1.63 17.92
C LEU A 157 -4.08 0.34 18.74
N PRO A 158 -5.16 -0.41 18.99
CA PRO A 158 -5.15 -1.54 19.93
C PRO A 158 -4.32 -2.75 19.46
N PHE A 159 -3.94 -2.78 18.18
CA PHE A 159 -3.16 -3.87 17.58
C PHE A 159 -1.65 -3.65 17.67
N ARG A 160 -1.18 -2.51 18.21
CA ARG A 160 0.25 -2.20 18.28
C ARG A 160 0.90 -2.93 19.46
N LYS A 161 1.90 -3.77 19.15
CA LYS A 161 2.74 -4.46 20.15
C LYS A 161 3.75 -3.47 20.75
N THR A 162 3.33 -2.64 21.69
CA THR A 162 4.25 -1.75 22.43
C THR A 162 4.23 -1.94 23.94
N HIS A 163 3.41 -2.85 24.48
CA HIS A 163 3.30 -3.00 25.93
C HIS A 163 3.38 -4.47 26.37
N GLN A 164 4.41 -4.80 27.15
CA GLN A 164 4.53 -6.11 27.82
C GLN A 164 3.60 -6.24 29.03
N THR A 165 3.06 -5.12 29.55
CA THR A 165 2.33 -5.06 30.85
C THR A 165 0.96 -4.37 30.80
N GLY A 166 0.34 -4.26 29.61
CA GLY A 166 -1.03 -3.74 29.43
C GLY A 166 -1.18 -2.20 29.39
N GLY A 167 -1.60 -1.69 28.22
CA GLY A 167 -2.02 -0.30 28.00
C GLY A 167 -1.38 0.33 26.76
N ILE A 168 -2.16 0.55 25.69
CA ILE A 168 -1.68 1.29 24.51
C ILE A 168 -2.21 2.73 24.60
N SER A 169 -1.29 3.68 24.78
CA SER A 169 -1.63 5.11 24.75
C SER A 169 -2.08 5.52 23.35
N PRO A 170 -3.14 6.34 23.22
CA PRO A 170 -3.57 6.86 21.93
C PRO A 170 -2.57 7.90 21.38
N PHE A 171 -2.53 8.01 20.06
CA PHE A 171 -1.85 9.09 19.36
C PHE A 171 -2.73 10.33 19.35
N TYR A 172 -2.15 11.49 19.66
CA TYR A 172 -2.81 12.78 19.56
C TYR A 172 -2.12 13.59 18.46
N LEU A 173 -2.84 13.85 17.39
CA LEU A 173 -2.35 14.60 16.24
C LEU A 173 -3.01 15.98 16.20
N TYR A 174 -2.20 17.03 16.20
CA TYR A 174 -2.68 18.40 16.25
C TYR A 174 -2.83 18.99 14.84
N GLU A 175 -3.60 20.07 14.74
CA GLU A 175 -3.61 20.88 13.52
C GLU A 175 -2.24 21.49 13.25
N ASP A 176 -1.79 21.43 11.99
CA ASP A 176 -0.61 22.14 11.52
C ASP A 176 -1.02 23.08 10.39
N LYS A 177 -0.96 24.39 10.65
CA LYS A 177 -1.30 25.44 9.68
C LYS A 177 -0.14 25.82 8.78
N GLN A 178 1.10 25.49 9.17
CA GLN A 178 2.29 25.78 8.37
C GLN A 178 2.49 24.72 7.29
N LYS A 179 2.23 23.46 7.61
CA LYS A 179 2.32 22.33 6.68
C LYS A 179 0.96 21.70 6.41
N SER A 180 0.14 22.38 5.60
CA SER A 180 -1.20 21.90 5.24
C SER A 180 -1.24 20.50 4.63
N TRP A 181 -0.15 20.06 3.97
CA TRP A 181 -0.02 18.71 3.39
C TRP A 181 0.20 17.60 4.43
N LEU A 182 0.65 17.94 5.64
CA LEU A 182 0.83 17.03 6.77
C LEU A 182 -0.26 17.20 7.84
N CYS A 183 -1.17 18.16 7.68
CA CYS A 183 -2.20 18.43 8.67
C CYS A 183 -3.26 17.32 8.69
N PRO A 184 -3.32 16.49 9.75
CA PRO A 184 -4.22 15.35 9.81
C PRO A 184 -5.67 15.79 10.02
N VAL A 185 -5.89 16.89 10.74
CA VAL A 185 -7.22 17.47 10.96
C VAL A 185 -7.82 17.98 9.64
N LEU A 186 -7.02 18.70 8.84
CA LEU A 186 -7.45 19.18 7.52
C LEU A 186 -7.73 18.03 6.56
N ALA A 187 -6.85 17.01 6.52
CA ALA A 187 -7.04 15.83 5.68
C ALA A 187 -8.31 15.07 6.07
N PHE A 188 -8.58 14.95 7.38
CA PHE A 188 -9.80 14.33 7.89
C PHE A 188 -11.06 15.13 7.51
N ALA A 189 -11.02 16.45 7.67
CA ALA A 189 -12.13 17.34 7.30
C ALA A 189 -12.40 17.41 5.78
N ARG A 190 -11.40 17.10 4.94
CA ARG A 190 -11.60 17.02 3.49
C ARG A 190 -12.22 15.72 3.03
N TRP A 191 -12.01 14.65 3.80
CA TRP A 191 -12.55 13.34 3.51
C TRP A 191 -14.01 13.19 3.97
N MET A 192 -14.33 13.76 5.14
CA MET A 192 -15.71 13.91 5.61
C MET A 192 -16.49 14.93 4.77
#